data_AF-A0A526R4B2-F1
#
_entry.id   AF-A0A526R4B2-F1
#
_cell.length_a   1.000
_cell.length_b   1.000
_cell.length_c   1.000
_cell.angle_alpha   90.00
_cell.angle_beta   90.00
_cell.angle_gamma   90.00
#
_symmetry.space_group_name_H-M   'P 1'
#
loop_
_entity.id
_entity.type
_entity.pdbx_description
1 polymer ?
#
loop_
_entity_poly.entity_id
_entity_poly.type
_entity_poly.pdbx_seq_one_letter_code
_entity_poly.pdbx_strand_id
1 'polypeptide(L)'
;VIITGVRQDENLFVDADGRWSEPHYIPAYVRRYPFILADDSKTAGRLTLCIDRASERIVDQLLAPFREDGGKIAPFFNGTEPTEATRQALAFCNQFQTDFNATRAMIEKIEAHGLFAPRQSKVTLEGGEVLNLTDFQVIDEAALNKLSDEAFLDLRKSGALGMLYCHLASSNSWTSLVYQASIRKARK
;
A
#
# COMPACT_ATOMS: atom_id res chain seq x y z
N VAL A 1 0.51 7.87 1.67
CA VAL A 1 -0.93 7.72 1.40
C VAL A 1 -1.11 7.34 -0.06
N ILE A 2 -1.97 6.36 -0.35
CA ILE A 2 -2.40 6.04 -1.73
C ILE A 2 -3.89 6.37 -1.79
N ILE A 3 -4.31 7.02 -2.87
CA ILE A 3 -5.70 7.40 -3.07
C ILE A 3 -6.29 6.44 -4.10
N THR A 4 -7.21 5.60 -3.64
CA THR A 4 -7.81 4.53 -4.45
C THR A 4 -9.20 4.86 -4.95
N GLY A 5 -9.79 5.97 -4.50
CA GLY A 5 -11.12 6.42 -4.89
C GLY A 5 -11.32 7.87 -4.51
N VAL A 6 -12.42 8.45 -5.00
CA VAL A 6 -12.81 9.85 -4.71
C VAL A 6 -14.05 9.95 -3.82
N ARG A 7 -14.65 8.81 -3.48
CA ARG A 7 -15.76 8.68 -2.53
C ARG A 7 -15.33 7.83 -1.34
N GLN A 8 -16.04 8.01 -0.24
CA GLN A 8 -15.90 7.14 0.92
C GLN A 8 -16.30 5.70 0.55
N ASP A 9 -15.59 4.73 1.13
CA ASP A 9 -15.81 3.29 0.94
C ASP A 9 -15.73 2.82 -0.52
N GLU A 10 -15.04 3.58 -1.38
CA GLU A 10 -14.82 3.24 -2.79
C GLU A 10 -13.34 2.95 -3.08
N ASN A 11 -13.10 1.85 -3.79
CA ASN A 11 -11.82 1.57 -4.42
C ASN A 11 -12.04 1.33 -5.93
N LEU A 12 -11.56 2.26 -6.76
CA LEU A 12 -11.68 2.23 -8.21
C LEU A 12 -10.76 1.19 -8.86
N PHE A 13 -9.79 0.68 -8.12
CA PHE A 13 -8.88 -0.40 -8.56
C PHE A 13 -9.41 -1.78 -8.20
N VAL A 14 -10.61 -1.91 -7.63
CA VAL A 14 -11.24 -3.20 -7.34
C VAL A 14 -12.54 -3.31 -8.13
N ASP A 15 -12.68 -4.38 -8.91
CA ASP A 15 -13.87 -4.65 -9.70
C ASP A 15 -15.03 -5.19 -8.86
N ALA A 16 -16.16 -5.50 -9.50
CA ALA A 16 -17.35 -6.01 -8.82
C ALA A 16 -17.16 -7.43 -8.25
N ASP A 17 -16.19 -8.19 -8.78
CA ASP A 17 -15.84 -9.54 -8.33
C ASP A 17 -14.79 -9.51 -7.21
N GLY A 18 -14.37 -8.32 -6.77
CA GLY A 18 -13.36 -8.15 -5.73
C GLY A 18 -11.91 -8.34 -6.22
N ARG A 19 -11.68 -8.39 -7.54
CA ARG A 19 -10.33 -8.50 -8.12
C ARG A 19 -9.71 -7.12 -8.30
N TRP A 20 -8.39 -7.06 -8.11
CA TRP A 20 -7.65 -5.84 -8.43
C TRP A 20 -7.58 -5.68 -9.95
N SER A 21 -8.03 -4.54 -10.45
CA SER A 21 -8.16 -4.26 -11.89
C SER A 21 -6.79 -4.25 -12.58
N GLU A 22 -6.60 -5.12 -13.56
CA GLU A 22 -5.43 -5.09 -14.43
C GLU A 22 -5.39 -3.81 -15.29
N PRO A 23 -4.21 -3.31 -15.70
CA PRO A 23 -2.87 -3.83 -15.45
C PRO A 23 -2.22 -3.21 -14.17
N HIS A 24 -3.03 -2.71 -13.24
CA HIS A 24 -2.52 -1.91 -12.13
C HIS A 24 -1.77 -2.76 -11.10
N TYR A 25 -0.69 -2.18 -10.57
CA TYR A 25 0.09 -2.81 -9.51
C TYR A 25 -0.76 -3.04 -8.24
N ILE A 26 -0.65 -4.24 -7.67
CA ILE A 26 -1.25 -4.60 -6.39
C ILE A 26 -0.27 -4.24 -5.26
N PRO A 27 -0.64 -3.35 -4.31
CA PRO A 27 0.24 -2.96 -3.22
C PRO A 27 0.78 -4.14 -2.42
N ALA A 28 2.06 -4.08 -2.02
CA ALA A 28 2.70 -5.14 -1.25
C ALA A 28 1.95 -5.46 0.06
N TYR A 29 1.37 -4.45 0.70
CA TYR A 29 0.52 -4.61 1.88
C TYR A 29 -0.71 -5.48 1.64
N VAL A 30 -1.29 -5.45 0.44
CA VAL A 30 -2.41 -6.31 0.03
C VAL A 30 -1.89 -7.70 -0.34
N ARG A 31 -0.77 -7.78 -1.07
CA ARG A 31 -0.17 -9.05 -1.53
C ARG A 31 0.34 -9.96 -0.40
N ARG A 32 0.77 -9.40 0.74
CA ARG A 32 1.19 -10.23 1.89
C ARG A 32 0.03 -11.00 2.53
N TYR A 33 -1.23 -10.59 2.36
CA TYR A 33 -2.37 -11.26 3.00
C TYR A 33 -2.51 -12.72 2.51
N PRO A 34 -2.58 -13.72 3.41
CA PRO A 34 -3.03 -13.63 4.80
C PRO A 34 -1.92 -13.54 5.86
N PHE A 35 -0.67 -13.29 5.47
CA PHE A 35 0.48 -13.28 6.37
C PHE A 35 0.78 -11.88 6.92
N ILE A 36 1.25 -11.83 8.17
CA ILE A 36 1.77 -10.64 8.83
C ILE A 36 3.01 -11.00 9.66
N LEU A 37 3.95 -10.07 9.79
CA LEU A 37 5.00 -10.19 10.80
C LEU A 37 4.57 -9.45 12.05
N ALA A 38 4.69 -10.11 13.19
CA ALA A 38 4.52 -9.50 14.49
C ALA A 38 5.84 -9.56 15.26
N ASP A 39 6.14 -8.51 16.01
CA ASP A 39 7.25 -8.51 16.95
C ASP A 39 7.04 -9.57 18.03
N ASP A 40 8.10 -10.32 18.33
CA ASP A 40 8.11 -11.23 19.45
C ASP A 40 8.24 -10.43 20.76
N SER A 41 7.16 -10.38 21.52
CA SER A 41 7.10 -9.75 22.85
C SER A 41 8.20 -10.20 23.82
N LYS A 42 8.79 -11.40 23.61
CA LYS A 42 9.82 -11.96 24.49
C LYS A 42 11.24 -11.73 23.99
N THR A 43 11.43 -11.36 22.73
CA THR A 43 12.75 -11.20 22.13
C THR A 43 12.74 -10.03 21.15
N ALA A 44 13.24 -8.89 21.62
CA ALA A 44 13.34 -7.69 20.80
C ALA A 44 14.09 -7.98 19.49
N GLY A 45 13.53 -7.53 18.36
CA GLY A 45 14.09 -7.72 17.03
C GLY A 45 13.81 -9.08 16.39
N ARG A 46 13.15 -10.02 17.08
CA ARG A 46 12.66 -11.26 16.46
C ARG A 46 11.25 -11.04 15.92
N LEU A 47 11.07 -11.28 14.62
CA LEU A 47 9.77 -11.23 13.96
C LEU A 47 9.21 -12.65 13.79
N THR A 48 7.91 -12.81 14.05
CA THR A 48 7.19 -14.07 13.87
C THR A 48 6.21 -13.94 12.71
N LEU A 49 6.21 -14.91 11.80
CA LEU A 49 5.19 -15.02 10.76
C LEU A 49 3.88 -15.51 11.38
N CYS A 50 2.90 -14.62 11.38
CA CYS A 50 1.54 -14.89 11.80
C CYS A 50 0.63 -14.99 10.57
N ILE A 51 -0.47 -15.71 10.75
CA ILE A 51 -1.53 -15.87 9.76
C ILE A 51 -2.82 -15.29 10.30
N ASP A 52 -3.61 -14.68 9.43
CA ASP A 52 -5.01 -14.42 9.72
C ASP A 52 -5.81 -15.72 9.55
N ARG A 53 -6.17 -16.34 10.69
CA ARG A 53 -6.94 -17.60 10.71
C ARG A 53 -8.38 -17.44 10.21
N ALA A 54 -8.91 -16.22 10.15
CA ALA A 54 -10.24 -15.97 9.59
C ALA A 54 -10.24 -15.88 8.06
N SER A 55 -9.06 -15.87 7.43
CA SER A 55 -8.93 -15.83 5.98
C SER A 55 -9.39 -17.12 5.33
N GLU A 56 -10.24 -17.03 4.31
CA GLU A 56 -10.63 -18.16 3.45
C GLU A 56 -9.46 -18.80 2.68
N ARG A 57 -8.30 -18.11 2.64
CA ARG A 57 -7.04 -18.65 2.07
C ARG A 57 -6.34 -19.63 3.02
N ILE A 58 -6.75 -19.67 4.27
CA ILE A 58 -6.25 -20.57 5.30
C ILE A 58 -7.32 -21.63 5.53
N VAL A 59 -6.96 -22.89 5.33
CA VAL A 59 -7.86 -24.03 5.59
C VAL A 59 -7.23 -24.93 6.64
N ASP A 60 -8.04 -25.43 7.57
CA ASP A 60 -7.62 -26.52 8.43
C ASP A 60 -7.54 -27.80 7.57
N GLN A 61 -6.39 -28.48 7.61
CA GLN A 61 -6.11 -29.64 6.76
C GLN A 61 -7.15 -30.75 6.89
N LEU A 62 -7.72 -30.93 8.08
CA LEU A 62 -8.78 -31.92 8.36
C LEU A 62 -10.13 -31.57 7.71
N LEU A 63 -10.33 -30.29 7.34
CA LEU A 63 -11.54 -29.74 6.76
C LEU A 63 -11.31 -29.25 5.33
N ALA A 64 -10.11 -29.47 4.78
CA ALA A 64 -9.71 -29.00 3.47
C ALA A 64 -10.56 -29.67 2.39
N PRO A 65 -11.38 -28.91 1.62
CA PRO A 65 -12.19 -29.49 0.56
C PRO A 65 -11.28 -30.07 -0.54
N PHE A 66 -11.72 -31.17 -1.15
CA PHE A 66 -11.17 -31.59 -2.42
C PHE A 66 -11.44 -30.48 -3.44
N ARG A 67 -10.37 -29.88 -3.97
CA ARG A 67 -10.47 -28.82 -4.97
C ARG A 67 -10.46 -29.44 -6.36
N GLU A 68 -11.63 -29.53 -6.99
CA GLU A 68 -11.77 -29.98 -8.39
C GLU A 68 -11.13 -29.00 -9.40
N ASP A 69 -10.92 -27.73 -8.99
CA ASP A 69 -10.36 -26.65 -9.83
C ASP A 69 -8.82 -26.68 -9.97
N GLY A 70 -8.14 -27.68 -9.41
CA GLY A 70 -6.67 -27.76 -9.45
C GLY A 70 -5.95 -26.77 -8.51
N GLY A 71 -6.68 -26.10 -7.61
CA GLY A 71 -6.10 -25.28 -6.55
C GLY A 71 -5.19 -26.12 -5.64
N LYS A 72 -3.88 -25.88 -5.69
CA LYS A 72 -2.91 -26.59 -4.84
C LYS A 72 -3.00 -26.08 -3.41
N ILE A 73 -3.51 -26.91 -2.50
CA ILE A 73 -3.37 -26.68 -1.06
C ILE A 73 -1.91 -26.96 -0.69
N ALA A 74 -1.18 -25.92 -0.28
CA ALA A 74 0.19 -26.03 0.17
C ALA A 74 0.21 -26.08 1.71
N PRO A 75 0.71 -27.15 2.34
CA PRO A 75 0.84 -27.17 3.79
C PRO A 75 1.90 -26.14 4.23
N PHE A 76 1.75 -25.59 5.44
CA PHE A 76 2.76 -24.66 5.96
C PHE A 76 4.09 -25.34 6.30
N PHE A 77 4.01 -26.59 6.75
CA PHE A 77 5.16 -27.37 7.19
C PHE A 77 5.18 -28.75 6.52
N ASN A 78 6.39 -29.28 6.34
CA ASN A 78 6.65 -30.68 6.07
C ASN A 78 7.38 -31.25 7.29
N GLY A 79 6.64 -31.89 8.20
CA GLY A 79 7.16 -32.23 9.53
C GLY A 79 7.42 -30.96 10.35
N THR A 80 8.67 -30.75 10.76
CA THR A 80 9.10 -29.57 11.52
C THR A 80 9.61 -28.43 10.62
N GLU A 81 9.86 -28.70 9.35
CA GLU A 81 10.45 -27.73 8.44
C GLU A 81 9.37 -26.93 7.68
N PRO A 82 9.53 -25.61 7.50
CA PRO A 82 8.60 -24.85 6.68
C PRO A 82 8.65 -25.33 5.23
N THR A 83 7.53 -25.32 4.53
CA THR A 83 7.50 -25.56 3.09
C THR A 83 8.07 -24.37 2.31
N GLU A 84 8.30 -24.56 1.02
CA GLU A 84 8.79 -23.50 0.15
C GLU A 84 7.82 -22.31 0.08
N ALA A 85 6.51 -22.57 0.04
CA ALA A 85 5.50 -21.50 0.09
C ALA A 85 5.60 -20.68 1.38
N THR A 86 5.79 -21.33 2.53
CA THR A 86 5.98 -20.64 3.83
C THR A 86 7.26 -19.83 3.86
N ARG A 87 8.37 -20.37 3.33
CA ARG A 87 9.64 -19.63 3.23
C ARG A 87 9.51 -18.39 2.34
N GLN A 88 8.81 -18.50 1.21
CA GLN A 88 8.55 -17.36 0.33
C GLN A 88 7.66 -16.31 0.99
N ALA A 89 6.61 -16.74 1.70
CA ALA A 89 5.75 -15.83 2.47
C ALA A 89 6.55 -15.09 3.57
N LEU A 90 7.40 -15.81 4.31
CA LEU A 90 8.29 -15.23 5.30
C LEU A 90 9.26 -14.22 4.67
N ALA A 91 9.93 -14.60 3.58
CA ALA A 91 10.86 -13.72 2.86
C ALA A 91 10.16 -12.44 2.34
N PHE A 92 8.97 -12.58 1.76
CA PHE A 92 8.17 -11.44 1.29
C PHE A 92 7.82 -10.49 2.44
N CYS A 93 7.35 -11.02 3.57
CA CYS A 93 6.98 -10.18 4.70
C CYS A 93 8.21 -9.49 5.32
N ASN A 94 9.37 -10.16 5.37
CA ASN A 94 10.62 -9.56 5.84
C ASN A 94 11.07 -8.41 4.93
N GLN A 95 10.98 -8.60 3.61
CA GLN A 95 11.27 -7.54 2.65
C GLN A 95 10.31 -6.36 2.83
N PHE A 96 9.01 -6.63 2.95
CA PHE A 96 8.00 -5.60 3.20
C PHE A 96 8.31 -4.79 4.47
N GLN A 97 8.70 -5.45 5.58
CA GLN A 97 9.03 -4.76 6.83
C GLN A 97 10.28 -3.88 6.68
N THR A 98 11.28 -4.36 5.96
CA THR A 98 12.50 -3.59 5.65
C THR A 98 12.17 -2.34 4.85
N ASP A 99 11.39 -2.50 3.76
CA ASP A 99 10.98 -1.40 2.90
C ASP A 99 10.09 -0.40 3.63
N PHE A 100 9.21 -0.88 4.51
CA PHE A 100 8.35 -0.05 5.34
C PHE A 100 9.16 0.81 6.31
N ASN A 101 10.16 0.25 6.98
CA ASN A 101 11.04 1.00 7.87
C ASN A 101 11.88 2.05 7.11
N ALA A 102 12.41 1.68 5.94
CA ALA A 102 13.14 2.62 5.07
C ALA A 102 12.23 3.77 4.61
N THR A 103 10.99 3.46 4.23
CA THR A 103 9.97 4.46 3.85
C THR A 103 9.68 5.40 5.03
N ARG A 104 9.50 4.86 6.24
CA ARG A 104 9.26 5.66 7.43
C ARG A 104 10.40 6.65 7.71
N ALA A 105 11.65 6.18 7.67
CA ALA A 105 12.81 7.06 7.89
C ALA A 105 12.89 8.20 6.85
N MET A 106 12.55 7.93 5.59
CA MET A 106 12.46 8.97 4.57
C MET A 106 11.32 9.96 4.84
N ILE A 107 10.15 9.49 5.27
CA ILE A 107 9.01 10.35 5.62
C ILE A 107 9.37 11.26 6.82
N GLU A 108 9.99 10.72 7.86
CA GLU A 108 10.44 11.49 9.02
C GLU A 108 11.44 12.59 8.61
N LYS A 109 12.34 12.31 7.67
CA LYS A 109 13.24 13.31 7.10
C LYS A 109 12.50 14.41 6.36
N ILE A 110 11.50 14.06 5.55
CA ILE A 110 10.69 15.04 4.81
C ILE A 110 9.90 15.94 5.79
N GLU A 111 9.32 15.34 6.82
CA GLU A 111 8.58 16.05 7.86
C GLU A 111 9.47 17.00 8.66
N ALA A 112 10.69 16.57 9.01
CA ALA A 112 11.65 17.41 9.73
C ALA A 112 12.04 18.68 8.96
N HIS A 113 11.96 18.66 7.63
CA HIS A 113 12.17 19.84 6.76
C HIS A 113 10.88 20.64 6.52
N GLY A 114 9.76 20.26 7.13
CA GLY A 114 8.49 21.00 7.06
C GLY A 114 7.83 20.99 5.69
N LEU A 115 8.05 19.94 4.89
CA LEU A 115 7.65 19.91 3.48
C LEU A 115 6.23 19.39 3.24
N PHE A 116 5.54 18.89 4.26
CA PHE A 116 4.14 18.44 4.13
C PHE A 116 3.16 19.59 4.35
N ALA A 117 2.26 19.78 3.40
CA ALA A 117 1.14 20.71 3.50
C ALA A 117 -0.19 19.98 3.39
N PRO A 118 -1.21 20.34 4.20
CA PRO A 118 -2.55 19.80 4.04
C PRO A 118 -3.11 20.19 2.66
N ARG A 119 -3.78 19.26 2.00
CA ARG A 119 -4.43 19.50 0.70
C ARG A 119 -5.93 19.38 0.84
N GLN A 120 -6.63 20.37 0.31
CA GLN A 120 -8.06 20.29 0.06
C GLN A 120 -8.25 20.33 -1.45
N SER A 121 -8.88 19.30 -1.99
CA SER A 121 -9.17 19.20 -3.42
C SER A 121 -10.68 19.13 -3.62
N LYS A 122 -11.22 20.10 -4.38
CA LYS A 122 -12.60 20.07 -4.86
C LYS A 122 -12.63 19.46 -6.25
N VAL A 123 -13.27 18.32 -6.39
CA VAL A 123 -13.45 17.61 -7.66
C VAL A 123 -14.89 17.79 -8.11
N THR A 124 -15.10 18.18 -9.36
CA THR A 124 -16.45 18.16 -9.97
C THR A 124 -16.48 17.05 -11.00
N LEU A 125 -17.39 16.11 -10.83
CA LEU A 125 -17.57 14.98 -11.75
C LEU A 125 -18.45 15.37 -12.94
N GLU A 126 -18.39 14.54 -13.99
CA GLU A 126 -19.35 14.60 -15.09
C GLU A 126 -20.78 14.37 -14.54
N GLY A 127 -21.66 15.35 -14.74
CA GLY A 127 -22.99 15.39 -14.13
C GLY A 127 -23.14 16.40 -12.98
N GLY A 128 -22.08 17.16 -12.64
CA GLY A 128 -22.16 18.30 -11.71
C GLY A 128 -22.06 17.94 -10.22
N GLU A 129 -21.87 16.66 -9.90
CA GLU A 129 -21.59 16.21 -8.53
C GLU A 129 -20.24 16.77 -8.08
N VAL A 130 -20.23 17.43 -6.91
CA VAL A 130 -19.03 18.03 -6.33
C VAL A 130 -18.59 17.19 -5.13
N LEU A 131 -17.35 16.72 -5.18
CA LEU A 131 -16.69 15.96 -4.12
C LEU A 131 -15.58 16.80 -3.50
N ASN A 132 -15.51 16.79 -2.17
CA ASN A 132 -14.41 17.40 -1.43
C ASN A 132 -13.53 16.29 -0.88
N LEU A 133 -12.26 16.32 -1.25
CA LEU A 133 -11.23 15.44 -0.72
C LEU A 133 -10.41 16.23 0.28
N THR A 134 -10.50 15.81 1.53
CA THR A 134 -9.85 16.41 2.70
C THR A 134 -8.96 15.39 3.39
N ASP A 135 -8.28 15.81 4.45
CA ASP A 135 -7.58 14.92 5.39
C ASP A 135 -6.39 14.13 4.81
N PHE A 136 -5.75 14.69 3.78
CA PHE A 136 -4.45 14.21 3.30
C PHE A 136 -3.45 15.35 3.13
N GLN A 137 -2.17 15.00 3.17
CA GLN A 137 -1.06 15.92 2.96
C GLN A 137 -0.37 15.64 1.62
N VAL A 138 0.19 16.69 1.04
CA VAL A 138 1.03 16.64 -0.14
C VAL A 138 2.35 17.37 0.11
N ILE A 139 3.33 17.14 -0.75
CA ILE A 139 4.57 17.92 -0.73
C ILE A 139 4.28 19.35 -1.20
N ASP A 140 4.71 20.34 -0.41
CA ASP A 140 4.77 21.74 -0.81
C ASP A 140 6.01 21.97 -1.68
N GLU A 141 5.80 22.05 -2.99
CA GLU A 141 6.86 22.28 -3.97
C GLU A 141 7.50 23.67 -3.81
N ALA A 142 6.75 24.69 -3.37
CA ALA A 142 7.30 26.02 -3.14
C ALA A 142 8.19 26.03 -1.90
N ALA A 143 7.86 25.27 -0.85
CA ALA A 143 8.73 25.08 0.30
C ALA A 143 10.00 24.30 -0.07
N LEU A 144 9.86 23.23 -0.85
CA LEU A 144 10.99 22.45 -1.37
C LEU A 144 11.99 23.31 -2.16
N ASN A 145 11.48 24.16 -3.05
CA ASN A 145 12.31 25.04 -3.89
C ASN A 145 12.98 26.20 -3.11
N LYS A 146 12.59 26.43 -1.85
CA LYS A 146 13.15 27.46 -0.96
C LYS A 146 14.12 26.89 0.06
N LEU A 147 14.35 25.58 0.07
CA LEU A 147 15.34 24.98 0.97
C LEU A 147 16.73 25.54 0.70
N SER A 148 17.55 25.61 1.75
CA SER A 148 18.98 25.88 1.57
C SER A 148 19.67 24.68 0.92
N ASP A 149 20.85 24.91 0.34
CA ASP A 149 21.66 23.85 -0.26
C ASP A 149 21.98 22.74 0.75
N GLU A 150 22.23 23.08 2.01
CA GLU A 150 22.49 22.12 3.09
C GLU A 150 21.28 21.24 3.38
N ALA A 151 20.08 21.84 3.47
CA ALA A 151 18.84 21.11 3.71
C ALA A 151 18.48 20.19 2.54
N PHE A 152 18.63 20.70 1.31
CA PHE A 152 18.42 19.90 0.10
C PHE A 152 19.42 18.72 0.03
N LEU A 153 20.68 18.95 0.40
CA LEU A 153 21.71 17.90 0.43
C LEU A 153 21.43 16.84 1.51
N ASP A 154 20.87 17.19 2.67
CA ASP A 154 20.44 16.23 3.69
C ASP A 154 19.33 15.30 3.17
N LEU A 155 18.34 15.83 2.45
CA LEU A 155 17.29 15.04 1.79
C LEU A 155 17.86 14.09 0.73
N ARG A 156 18.87 14.54 -0.04
CA ARG A 156 19.55 13.67 -1.01
C ARG A 156 20.32 12.54 -0.32
N LYS A 157 21.09 12.85 0.73
CA LYS A 157 21.91 11.87 1.46
C LYS A 157 21.07 10.84 2.21
N SER A 158 19.89 11.22 2.69
CA SER A 158 18.95 10.31 3.34
C SER A 158 18.14 9.43 2.37
N GLY A 159 18.22 9.68 1.06
CA GLY A 159 17.44 8.98 0.04
C GLY A 159 16.00 9.50 -0.14
N ALA A 160 15.55 10.41 0.73
CA ALA A 160 14.19 10.95 0.71
C ALA A 160 13.86 11.75 -0.57
N LEU A 161 14.88 12.34 -1.22
CA LEU A 161 14.68 13.17 -2.40
C LEU A 161 13.97 12.46 -3.56
N GLY A 162 14.27 11.17 -3.78
CA GLY A 162 13.59 10.39 -4.83
C GLY A 162 12.10 10.23 -4.55
N MET A 163 11.73 9.98 -3.29
CA MET A 163 10.34 9.84 -2.85
C MET A 163 9.55 11.15 -3.01
N LEU A 164 10.18 12.29 -2.71
CA LEU A 164 9.58 13.61 -2.88
C LEU A 164 9.13 13.84 -4.33
N TYR A 165 10.03 13.63 -5.29
CA TYR A 165 9.71 13.82 -6.70
C TYR A 165 8.70 12.81 -7.22
N CYS A 166 8.77 11.54 -6.79
CA CYS A 166 7.74 10.55 -7.11
C CYS A 166 6.37 10.99 -6.60
N HIS A 167 6.30 11.55 -5.38
CA HIS A 167 5.05 12.06 -4.83
C HIS A 167 4.51 13.25 -5.62
N LEU A 168 5.35 14.25 -5.93
CA LEU A 168 4.97 15.40 -6.77
C LEU A 168 4.45 14.94 -8.13
N ALA A 169 5.18 14.05 -8.80
CA ALA A 169 4.78 13.50 -10.11
C ALA A 169 3.46 12.71 -10.04
N SER A 170 3.23 11.99 -8.93
CA SER A 170 2.00 11.20 -8.75
C SER A 170 0.73 12.05 -8.73
N SER A 171 0.83 13.35 -8.40
CA SER A 171 -0.30 14.28 -8.41
C SER A 171 -0.96 14.42 -9.79
N ASN A 172 -0.23 14.14 -10.87
CA ASN A 172 -0.79 14.11 -12.23
C ASN A 172 -1.80 12.97 -12.44
N SER A 173 -1.85 11.99 -11.53
CA SER A 173 -2.82 10.87 -11.58
C SER A 173 -4.23 11.28 -11.15
N TRP A 174 -4.41 12.48 -10.58
CA TRP A 174 -5.72 12.95 -10.10
C TRP A 174 -6.77 12.95 -11.19
N THR A 175 -6.46 13.53 -12.36
CA THR A 175 -7.40 13.60 -13.49
C THR A 175 -7.85 12.21 -13.93
N SER A 176 -6.92 11.26 -14.00
CA SER A 176 -7.22 9.86 -14.33
C SER A 176 -8.14 9.22 -13.30
N LEU A 177 -7.89 9.45 -12.01
CA LEU A 177 -8.72 8.89 -10.93
C LEU A 177 -10.17 9.45 -10.98
N VAL A 178 -10.30 10.76 -11.20
CA VAL A 178 -11.59 11.45 -11.33
C VAL A 178 -12.37 10.92 -12.53
N TYR A 179 -11.70 10.72 -13.67
CA TYR A 179 -12.31 10.15 -14.87
C TYR A 179 -12.80 8.71 -14.64
N GLN A 180 -12.00 7.86 -13.99
CA GLN A 180 -12.45 6.49 -13.65
C GLN A 180 -13.69 6.52 -12.73
N ALA A 181 -13.77 7.48 -11.81
CA ALA A 181 -14.93 7.65 -10.94
C ALA A 181 -16.20 8.08 -11.70
N SER A 182 -16.09 8.84 -12.79
CA SER A 182 -17.25 9.22 -13.61
C SER A 182 -17.79 8.03 -14.41
N ILE A 183 -16.91 7.24 -15.02
CA ILE A 183 -17.29 6.04 -15.78
C ILE A 183 -17.99 5.02 -14.88
N ARG A 184 -17.48 4.81 -13.66
CA ARG A 184 -18.05 3.79 -12.76
C ARG A 184 -19.49 4.08 -12.35
N LYS A 185 -19.88 5.36 -12.30
CA LYS A 185 -21.29 5.78 -12.11
C LYS A 185 -22.16 5.47 -13.31
N ALA A 186 -21.66 5.68 -14.54
CA ALA A 186 -22.41 5.38 -15.76
C ALA A 186 -22.71 3.89 -15.97
N ARG A 187 -22.03 2.99 -15.23
CA ARG A 187 -22.19 1.53 -15.30
C ARG A 187 -23.09 0.95 -14.19
N LYS A 188 -23.44 1.74 -13.17
CA LYS A 188 -24.41 1.36 -12.12
C LYS A 188 -25.80 1.83 -12.53
#